data_AF-O46148-F1
#
_entry.id   AF-O46148-F1
#
_cell.length_a   1.000
_cell.length_b   1.000
_cell.length_c   1.000
_cell.angle_alpha   90.00
_cell.angle_beta   90.00
_cell.angle_gamma   90.00
#
_symmetry.space_group_name_H-M   'P 1'
#
loop_
_entity.id
_entity.type
_entity.pdbx_description
1 polymer ?
#
loop_
_entity_poly.entity_id
_entity_poly.type
_entity_poly.pdbx_seq_one_letter_code
_entity_poly.pdbx_strand_id
1 'polypeptide(L)' 'MRAILVDWLIEVCEVYRLHRETFYLAVDFVDRYLSQTKNIQKQVLQLIGISALFIAAKYEEIYPP' A
#
# COMPACT_ATOMS: atom_id res chain seq x y z
N MET A 1 -0.60 10.36 9.99
CA MET A 1 0.20 9.12 9.83
C MET A 1 -0.11 8.43 8.51
N ARG A 2 -1.39 8.28 8.13
CA ARG A 2 -1.80 7.85 6.79
C ARG A 2 -1.06 8.61 5.67
N ALA A 3 -1.04 9.94 5.71
CA ALA A 3 -0.35 10.76 4.70
C ALA A 3 1.13 10.38 4.52
N ILE A 4 1.87 10.17 5.62
CA ILE A 4 3.28 9.76 5.58
C ILE A 4 3.44 8.34 4.99
N LEU A 5 2.53 7.43 5.33
CA LEU A 5 2.54 6.08 4.74
C LEU A 5 2.26 6.13 3.23
N VAL A 6 1.27 6.91 2.81
CA VAL A 6 0.87 7.04 1.40
C VAL A 6 1.98 7.69 0.59
N ASP A 7 2.60 8.76 1.10
CA ASP A 7 3.76 9.42 0.49
C ASP A 7 4.92 8.42 0.29
N TRP A 8 5.26 7.66 1.33
CA TRP A 8 6.26 6.60 1.22
C TRP A 8 5.88 5.49 0.21
N LEU A 9 4.61 5.10 0.13
CA LEU A 9 4.16 4.10 -0.86
C LEU A 9 4.30 4.62 -2.30
N ILE A 10 4.13 5.92 -2.55
CA ILE A 10 4.39 6.52 -3.87
C ILE A 10 5.85 6.33 -4.24
N GLU A 11 6.78 6.66 -3.34
CA GLU A 11 8.23 6.50 -3.58
C GLU A 11 8.58 5.04 -3.92
N VAL A 12 8.00 4.08 -3.20
CA VAL A 12 8.20 2.65 -3.48
C VAL A 12 7.66 2.28 -4.87
N CYS A 13 6.47 2.74 -5.23
CA CYS A 13 5.90 2.48 -6.56
C CYS A 13 6.78 3.06 -7.68
N GLU A 14 7.35 4.25 -7.48
CA GLU A 14 8.26 4.86 -8.45
C GLU A 14 9.56 4.07 -8.62
N VAL A 15 10.15 3.60 -7.50
CA VAL A 15 11.38 2.78 -7.52
C VAL A 15 11.16 1.48 -8.30
N TYR A 16 10.03 0.81 -8.08
CA TYR A 16 9.68 -0.44 -8.76
C TYR A 16 8.98 -0.24 -10.10
N ARG A 17 8.76 1.02 -10.53
CA ARG A 17 8.06 1.39 -11.76
C ARG A 17 6.68 0.74 -11.90
N LEU A 18 5.94 0.66 -10.80
CA LEU A 18 4.59 0.10 -10.77
C LEU A 18 3.59 1.05 -11.45
N HIS A 19 2.49 0.49 -11.95
CA HIS A 19 1.39 1.26 -12.52
C HIS A 19 0.71 2.13 -11.45
N ARG A 20 0.10 3.24 -11.87
CA ARG A 20 -0.64 4.13 -10.95
C ARG A 20 -1.83 3.41 -10.34
N GLU A 21 -2.44 2.52 -11.09
CA GLU A 21 -3.54 1.64 -10.72
C GLU A 21 -3.15 0.75 -9.54
N THR A 22 -1.94 0.18 -9.54
CA THR A 22 -1.39 -0.60 -8.44
C THR A 22 -1.29 0.22 -7.14
N PHE A 23 -0.82 1.47 -7.24
CA PHE A 23 -0.80 2.40 -6.10
C PHE A 23 -2.22 2.76 -5.62
N TYR A 24 -3.09 3.14 -6.56
CA TYR A 24 -4.56 3.10 -6.51
C TYR A 24 -5.12 2.06 -5.53
N LEU A 25 -4.95 0.81 -5.92
CA LEU A 25 -5.48 -0.35 -5.22
C LEU A 25 -4.85 -0.54 -3.85
N ALA A 26 -3.54 -0.32 -3.72
CA ALA A 26 -2.85 -0.42 -2.44
C ALA A 26 -3.44 0.56 -1.41
N VAL A 27 -3.68 1.81 -1.81
CA VAL A 27 -4.29 2.83 -0.92
C VAL A 27 -5.73 2.44 -0.55
N ASP A 28 -6.54 1.95 -1.50
CA ASP A 28 -7.90 1.46 -1.20
C ASP A 28 -7.87 0.33 -0.15
N PHE A 29 -6.98 -0.64 -0.31
CA PHE A 29 -6.83 -1.76 0.62
C PHE A 29 -6.40 -1.29 2.02
N VAL A 30 -5.43 -0.38 2.10
CA VAL A 30 -5.00 0.21 3.37
C VAL A 30 -6.17 0.91 4.05
N ASP A 31 -6.88 1.78 3.36
CA ASP A 31 -7.96 2.58 3.94
C ASP A 31 -9.12 1.72 4.43
N ARG A 32 -9.51 0.71 3.65
CA ARG A 32 -10.53 -0.26 4.03
C ARG A 32 -10.11 -1.07 5.26
N TYR A 33 -8.87 -1.55 5.29
CA TYR A 33 -8.36 -2.30 6.45
C TYR A 33 -8.34 -1.44 7.73
N LEU A 34 -7.86 -0.19 7.62
CA LEU A 34 -7.81 0.75 8.74
C LEU A 34 -9.21 1.19 9.20
N SER A 35 -10.20 1.22 8.31
CA SER A 35 -11.59 1.53 8.69
C SER A 35 -12.24 0.46 9.58
N GLN A 36 -11.85 -0.80 9.41
CA GLN A 36 -12.43 -1.94 10.12
C GLN A 36 -11.65 -2.31 11.39
N THR A 37 -10.35 -2.03 11.41
CA THR A 37 -9.44 -2.48 12.46
C THR A 37 -9.06 -1.34 13.40
N LYS A 38 -9.35 -1.51 14.70
CA LYS A 38 -9.07 -0.51 15.74
C LYS A 38 -7.76 -0.82 16.49
N ASN A 39 -7.22 0.18 17.20
CA ASN A 39 -6.06 0.06 18.09
C ASN A 39 -4.77 -0.45 17.40
N ILE A 40 -4.54 -0.05 16.15
CA ILE A 40 -3.33 -0.40 15.41
C ILE A 40 -2.13 0.38 15.95
N GLN A 41 -1.05 -0.35 16.24
CA GLN A 41 0.21 0.25 16.66
C GLN A 41 0.89 0.96 15.49
N LYS A 42 1.48 2.13 15.73
CA LYS A 42 2.22 2.90 14.72
C LYS A 42 3.24 2.05 13.95
N GLN A 43 3.95 1.17 14.66
CA GLN A 43 5.07 0.39 14.12
C GLN A 43 4.65 -0.60 13.02
N VAL A 44 3.39 -1.02 13.00
CA VAL A 44 2.89 -1.97 11.99
C VAL A 44 2.32 -1.30 10.75
N LEU A 45 2.24 0.05 10.70
CA LEU A 45 1.65 0.76 9.56
C LEU A 45 2.41 0.52 8.25
N GLN A 46 3.75 0.47 8.28
CA GLN A 46 4.55 0.16 7.10
C GLN A 46 4.32 -1.29 6.64
N LEU A 47 4.20 -2.23 7.58
CA LEU A 47 3.88 -3.63 7.26
C LEU A 47 2.52 -3.75 6.58
N ILE A 48 1.50 -3.04 7.08
CA ILE A 48 0.17 -2.99 6.46
C ILE A 48 0.26 -2.40 5.05
N GLY A 49 0.96 -1.27 4.89
CA GLY A 49 1.11 -0.59 3.60
C GLY A 49 1.81 -1.45 2.56
N ILE A 50 2.96 -2.05 2.89
CA ILE A 50 3.70 -2.87 1.93
C ILE A 50 2.96 -4.19 1.62
N SER A 51 2.23 -4.76 2.58
CA SER A 51 1.40 -5.94 2.34
C SER A 51 0.25 -5.62 1.38
N ALA A 52 -0.39 -4.46 1.56
CA ALA A 52 -1.43 -3.98 0.65
C ALA A 52 -0.88 -3.72 -0.76
N LEU A 53 0.30 -3.10 -0.88
CA LEU A 53 0.97 -2.89 -2.15
C LEU A 53 1.37 -4.22 -2.82
N PHE A 54 1.83 -5.19 -2.05
CA PHE A 54 2.14 -6.53 -2.56
C PHE A 54 0.90 -7.26 -3.09
N ILE A 55 -0.26 -7.11 -2.43
CA ILE A 55 -1.52 -7.67 -2.92
C ILE A 55 -1.94 -6.96 -4.21
N ALA A 56 -1.88 -5.62 -4.25
CA ALA A 56 -2.22 -4.83 -5.42
C ALA A 56 -1.32 -5.15 -6.63
N ALA A 57 0.00 -5.27 -6.42
CA ALA A 57 0.95 -5.58 -7.49
C ALA A 57 0.65 -6.95 -8.11
N LYS A 58 0.38 -7.98 -7.30
CA LYS A 58 0.01 -9.30 -7.81
C LYS A 58 -1.33 -9.33 -8.56
N TYR A 59 -2.19 -8.35 -8.32
CA TYR A 59 -3.48 -8.26 -8.97
C TYR A 59 -3.38 -7.52 -10.32
N GLU A 60 -2.64 -6.42 -10.36
CA GLU A 60 -2.61 -5.50 -11.50
C GLU A 60 -1.40 -5.70 -12.44
N GLU A 61 -0.22 -6.04 -11.89
CA GLU A 61 1.01 -6.15 -12.68
C GLU A 61 1.11 -7.50 -13.39
N ILE A 62 1.63 -7.50 -14.63
CA ILE A 62 1.91 -8.73 -15.38
C ILE A 62 3.04 -9.53 -14.71
N TYR A 63 4.07 -8.82 -14.24
CA TYR A 63 5.22 -9.38 -13.54
C TYR A 63 5.44 -8.62 -12.24
N PRO A 64 4.70 -8.96 -11.17
CA PRO A 64 4.88 -8.32 -9.88
C PRO A 64 6.27 -8.61 -9.31
N PRO A 65 6.87 -7.65 -8.56
CA PRO A 65 8.14 -7.85 -7.87
C PRO A 65 8.08 -8.88 -6.73
#